data_AF-A0A0N0N159-F1
#
_entry.id   AF-A0A0N0N159-F1
#
_cell.length_a   1.000
_cell.length_b   1.000
_cell.length_c   1.000
_cell.angle_alpha   90.00
_cell.angle_beta   90.00
_cell.angle_gamma   90.00
#
_symmetry.space_group_name_H-M   'P 1'
#
loop_
_entity.id
_entity.type
_entity.pdbx_description
1 polymer ?
#
loop_
_entity_poly.entity_id
_entity_poly.type
_entity_poly.pdbx_seq_one_letter_code
_entity_poly.pdbx_strand_id
1 'polypeptide(L)'
;MGSTPTPRPRRRFRLSRYQITIGAVITAAGVVGAALIAANWGNSDSSHGKCLFPAVQLNAPDKAGSTFQTTAKVICPPAKGTKYYLIAQMDNVGKPGTEHTVYCPTDPITPGEEARTYTTTRDIHDSPLHSKRALYYLKVTTDEEQELLSNLYDTCAWKLPPGAETVSNSVTVEHGWQ
;
A
#
# COMPACT_ATOMS: atom_id res chain seq x y z
N MET A 1 -14.49 -47.76 -3.43
CA MET A 1 -15.40 -46.59 -3.39
C MET A 1 -14.60 -45.42 -2.85
N GLY A 2 -14.05 -44.59 -3.75
CA GLY A 2 -13.23 -43.43 -3.38
C GLY A 2 -14.01 -42.16 -3.70
N SER A 3 -14.26 -41.34 -2.68
CA SER A 3 -15.02 -40.10 -2.81
C SER A 3 -14.08 -38.94 -3.13
N THR A 4 -14.21 -38.38 -4.33
CA THR A 4 -13.50 -37.19 -4.80
C THR A 4 -14.00 -35.94 -4.05
N PRO A 5 -13.14 -35.05 -3.50
CA PRO A 5 -13.59 -33.82 -2.87
C PRO A 5 -13.87 -32.73 -3.92
N THR A 6 -15.08 -32.15 -3.84
CA THR A 6 -15.56 -31.05 -4.68
C THR A 6 -14.92 -29.72 -4.26
N PRO A 7 -14.49 -28.85 -5.19
CA PRO A 7 -13.91 -27.55 -4.84
C PRO A 7 -15.00 -26.57 -4.37
N ARG A 8 -14.75 -25.85 -3.26
CA ARG A 8 -15.62 -24.79 -2.76
C ARG A 8 -15.55 -23.55 -3.67
N PRO A 9 -16.68 -22.88 -3.95
CA PRO A 9 -16.68 -21.66 -4.75
C PRO A 9 -16.04 -20.48 -4.00
N ARG A 10 -15.13 -19.77 -4.68
CA ARG A 10 -14.56 -18.49 -4.22
C ARG A 10 -15.69 -17.46 -4.11
N ARG A 11 -15.88 -16.90 -2.91
CA ARG A 11 -16.84 -15.81 -2.66
C ARG A 11 -16.43 -14.59 -3.48
N ARG A 12 -17.32 -14.15 -4.37
CA ARG A 12 -17.18 -12.90 -5.12
C ARG A 12 -17.43 -11.73 -4.17
N PHE A 13 -16.49 -10.79 -4.14
CA PHE A 13 -16.63 -9.50 -3.47
C PHE A 13 -17.79 -8.72 -4.10
N ARG A 14 -18.68 -8.20 -3.25
CA ARG A 14 -19.62 -7.13 -3.60
C ARG A 14 -19.30 -5.96 -2.68
N LEU A 15 -18.53 -4.99 -3.17
CA LEU A 15 -18.45 -3.68 -2.53
C LEU A 15 -19.76 -2.94 -2.81
N SER A 16 -20.38 -2.48 -1.72
CA SER A 16 -21.62 -1.71 -1.73
C SER A 16 -21.35 -0.30 -2.27
N ARG A 17 -22.23 0.17 -3.14
CA ARG A 17 -22.16 1.46 -3.85
C ARG A 17 -22.01 2.64 -2.86
N TYR A 18 -20.81 3.22 -2.74
CA TYR A 18 -20.65 4.59 -2.29
C TYR A 18 -20.48 5.49 -3.51
N GLN A 19 -21.52 6.25 -3.83
CA GLN A 19 -21.47 7.32 -4.83
C GLN A 19 -20.70 8.50 -4.23
N ILE A 20 -19.49 8.79 -4.75
CA ILE A 20 -18.70 9.95 -4.38
C ILE A 20 -18.90 11.01 -5.46
N THR A 21 -19.54 12.13 -5.11
CA THR A 21 -19.70 13.30 -5.99
C THR A 21 -18.51 14.23 -5.76
N ILE A 22 -17.59 14.32 -6.73
CA ILE A 22 -16.43 15.23 -6.66
C ILE A 22 -16.81 16.58 -7.28
N GLY A 23 -16.78 17.63 -6.46
CA GLY A 23 -16.78 19.01 -6.95
C GLY A 23 -15.39 19.36 -7.48
N ALA A 24 -15.31 19.78 -8.75
CA ALA A 24 -14.06 20.15 -9.39
C ALA A 24 -13.52 21.47 -8.83
N VAL A 25 -12.30 21.46 -8.28
CA VAL A 25 -11.50 22.67 -8.07
C VAL A 25 -10.28 22.57 -8.97
N ILE A 26 -10.32 23.37 -10.04
CA ILE A 26 -9.19 23.59 -10.94
C ILE A 26 -8.30 24.65 -10.29
N THR A 27 -7.11 24.26 -9.85
CA THR A 27 -6.02 25.21 -9.56
C THR A 27 -4.79 24.84 -10.38
N ALA A 28 -4.31 25.84 -11.10
CA ALA A 28 -3.43 25.74 -12.25
C ALA A 28 -1.93 25.54 -11.91
N ALA A 29 -1.25 24.87 -12.84
CA ALA A 29 0.14 25.02 -13.30
C ALA A 29 1.28 25.20 -12.27
N GLY A 30 2.21 24.24 -12.30
CA GLY A 30 3.58 24.38 -11.80
C GLY A 30 4.44 23.21 -12.26
N VAL A 31 5.27 23.44 -13.27
CA VAL A 31 6.19 22.47 -13.88
C VAL A 31 7.23 22.01 -12.85
N VAL A 32 7.43 20.70 -12.67
CA VAL A 32 8.60 20.18 -11.95
C VAL A 32 9.28 19.12 -12.82
N GLY A 33 10.51 19.42 -13.20
CA GLY A 33 11.33 18.61 -14.09
C GLY A 33 11.62 17.22 -13.53
N ALA A 34 11.59 16.23 -14.42
CA ALA A 34 12.08 14.90 -14.13
C ALA A 34 13.61 14.92 -14.07
N ALA A 35 14.18 14.90 -12.87
CA ALA A 35 15.57 14.51 -12.68
C ALA A 35 15.65 12.99 -12.66
N LEU A 36 16.13 12.39 -13.75
CA LEU A 36 16.54 10.99 -13.80
C LEU A 36 17.78 10.81 -12.90
N ILE A 37 17.59 10.27 -11.70
CA ILE A 37 18.72 9.78 -10.89
C ILE A 37 19.02 8.35 -11.35
N ALA A 38 19.96 8.22 -12.28
CA ALA A 38 20.66 6.97 -12.53
C ALA A 38 21.64 6.72 -11.37
N ALA A 39 21.25 5.94 -10.38
CA ALA A 39 22.11 5.49 -9.30
C ALA A 39 22.50 4.02 -9.53
N ASN A 40 23.70 3.84 -10.11
CA ASN A 40 24.42 2.57 -10.22
C ASN A 40 25.06 2.21 -8.86
N TRP A 41 24.46 1.35 -8.04
CA TRP A 41 25.09 0.98 -6.75
C TRP A 41 24.82 -0.46 -6.33
N GLY A 42 25.90 -1.23 -6.37
CA GLY A 42 26.50 -1.82 -5.16
C GLY A 42 25.78 -3.03 -4.56
N ASN A 43 26.40 -4.20 -4.76
CA ASN A 43 26.25 -5.36 -3.89
C ASN A 43 26.49 -4.93 -2.42
N SER A 44 25.69 -5.39 -1.48
CA SER A 44 26.03 -5.26 -0.06
C SER A 44 25.67 -6.54 0.67
N ASP A 45 26.73 -7.13 1.21
CA ASP A 45 26.81 -8.36 1.97
C ASP A 45 26.04 -8.30 3.28
N SER A 46 25.54 -9.48 3.65
CA SER A 46 24.93 -9.82 4.93
C SER A 46 25.89 -9.57 6.09
N SER A 47 25.61 -8.55 6.92
CA SER A 47 26.15 -8.46 8.28
C SER A 47 25.17 -7.71 9.18
N HIS A 48 25.07 -8.13 10.44
CA HIS A 48 24.18 -7.61 11.48
C HIS A 48 24.45 -6.14 11.83
N GLY A 49 24.13 -5.21 10.93
CA GLY A 49 24.25 -3.77 11.07
C GLY A 49 22.90 -3.09 10.80
N LYS A 50 22.61 -2.02 11.54
CA LYS A 50 21.36 -1.24 11.48
C LYS A 50 20.88 -1.06 10.03
N CYS A 51 19.70 -1.55 9.71
CA CYS A 51 19.08 -1.28 8.42
C CYS A 51 18.92 0.22 8.22
N LEU A 52 19.55 0.74 7.18
CA LEU A 52 19.38 2.13 6.78
C LEU A 52 18.03 2.27 6.09
N PHE A 53 17.31 3.35 6.40
CA PHE A 53 16.09 3.71 5.69
C PHE A 53 16.44 4.07 4.23
N PRO A 54 15.67 3.58 3.23
CA PRO A 54 14.50 2.73 3.37
C PRO A 54 14.85 1.23 3.49
N ALA A 55 14.12 0.49 4.33
CA ALA A 55 14.22 -0.97 4.40
C ALA A 55 13.53 -1.65 3.19
N VAL A 56 12.55 -0.98 2.60
CA VAL A 56 11.86 -1.40 1.37
C VAL A 56 11.85 -0.24 0.38
N GLN A 57 12.32 -0.46 -0.84
CA GLN A 57 12.17 0.50 -1.92
C GLN A 57 10.88 0.17 -2.69
N LEU A 58 9.94 1.11 -2.71
CA LEU A 58 8.66 0.98 -3.39
C LEU A 58 8.64 1.83 -4.67
N ASN A 59 8.16 1.26 -5.76
CA ASN A 59 7.93 1.94 -7.02
C ASN A 59 6.49 1.68 -7.49
N ALA A 60 5.88 2.72 -8.04
CA ALA A 60 4.56 2.70 -8.67
C ALA A 60 4.52 3.82 -9.72
N PRO A 61 3.65 3.73 -10.74
CA PRO A 61 3.37 4.89 -11.61
C PRO A 61 2.74 6.02 -10.79
N ASP A 62 2.99 7.25 -11.19
CA ASP A 62 2.39 8.45 -10.63
C ASP A 62 0.90 8.60 -11.01
N LYS A 63 0.51 8.03 -12.16
CA LYS A 63 -0.87 8.02 -12.67
C LYS A 63 -1.22 6.69 -13.33
N ALA A 64 -2.44 6.21 -13.12
CA ALA A 64 -2.91 4.92 -13.65
C ALA A 64 -4.36 4.94 -14.09
N GLY A 65 -4.74 3.97 -14.93
CA GLY A 65 -6.14 3.66 -15.23
C GLY A 65 -6.79 2.84 -14.11
N SER A 66 -7.71 1.95 -14.46
CA SER A 66 -8.35 1.03 -13.50
C SER A 66 -7.36 0.08 -12.78
N THR A 67 -6.18 -0.20 -13.34
CA THR A 67 -5.17 -1.06 -12.71
C THR A 67 -3.76 -0.53 -12.91
N PHE A 68 -2.84 -0.89 -12.00
CA PHE A 68 -1.41 -0.60 -12.12
C PHE A 68 -0.55 -1.64 -11.41
N GLN A 69 0.76 -1.60 -11.63
CA GLN A 69 1.70 -2.47 -10.91
C GLN A 69 2.48 -1.68 -9.85
N THR A 70 2.65 -2.30 -8.69
CA THR A 70 3.60 -1.87 -7.67
C THR A 70 4.75 -2.85 -7.61
N THR A 71 5.98 -2.34 -7.48
CA THR A 71 7.17 -3.15 -7.22
C THR A 71 7.80 -2.74 -5.91
N ALA A 72 7.95 -3.69 -4.99
CA ALA A 72 8.60 -3.50 -3.70
C ALA A 72 9.88 -4.34 -3.65
N LYS A 73 11.03 -3.68 -3.51
CA LYS A 73 12.33 -4.34 -3.32
C LYS A 73 12.70 -4.31 -1.85
N VAL A 74 12.79 -5.49 -1.23
CA VAL A 74 13.20 -5.63 0.16
C VAL A 74 14.73 -5.51 0.23
N ILE A 75 15.20 -4.41 0.81
CA ILE A 75 16.62 -4.18 1.10
C ILE A 75 16.98 -4.84 2.43
N CYS A 76 16.04 -4.79 3.37
CA CYS A 76 16.19 -5.27 4.71
C CYS A 76 14.95 -6.08 5.13
N PRO A 77 15.10 -7.35 5.52
CA PRO A 77 13.96 -8.14 5.97
C PRO A 77 13.41 -7.62 7.31
N PRO A 78 12.13 -7.87 7.61
CA PRO A 78 11.58 -7.59 8.93
C PRO A 78 12.26 -8.45 10.00
N ALA A 79 12.46 -7.87 11.18
CA ALA A 79 13.00 -8.61 12.33
C ALA A 79 11.93 -9.57 12.90
N LYS A 80 12.36 -10.63 13.59
CA LYS A 80 11.44 -11.54 14.31
C LYS A 80 10.51 -10.74 15.23
N GLY A 81 9.22 -11.03 15.19
CA GLY A 81 8.19 -10.30 15.94
C GLY A 81 7.70 -9.01 15.27
N THR A 82 8.15 -8.71 14.06
CA THR A 82 7.66 -7.58 13.26
C THR A 82 7.24 -8.01 11.86
N LYS A 83 6.36 -7.25 11.22
CA LYS A 83 5.95 -7.42 9.82
C LYS A 83 5.96 -6.08 9.11
N TYR A 84 6.12 -6.08 7.79
CA TYR A 84 5.93 -4.88 6.98
C TYR A 84 4.64 -4.99 6.18
N TYR A 85 3.72 -4.04 6.34
CA TYR A 85 2.49 -3.95 5.58
C TYR A 85 2.60 -2.85 4.53
N LEU A 86 2.15 -3.12 3.30
CA LEU A 86 1.90 -2.04 2.37
C LEU A 86 0.62 -1.31 2.79
N ILE A 87 0.73 -0.04 3.09
CA ILE A 87 -0.40 0.83 3.38
C ILE A 87 -0.77 1.60 2.13
N ALA A 88 -2.03 1.49 1.71
CA ALA A 88 -2.65 2.46 0.82
C ALA A 88 -3.41 3.48 1.65
N GLN A 89 -2.85 4.68 1.78
CA GLN A 89 -3.48 5.81 2.45
C GLN A 89 -4.29 6.62 1.44
N MET A 90 -5.55 6.89 1.77
CA MET A 90 -6.41 7.79 1.01
C MET A 90 -6.92 8.87 1.95
N ASP A 91 -6.72 10.12 1.55
CA ASP A 91 -7.21 11.29 2.28
C ASP A 91 -8.55 11.73 1.72
N ASN A 92 -9.29 12.50 2.52
CA ASN A 92 -10.58 13.08 2.17
C ASN A 92 -11.67 12.05 1.79
N VAL A 93 -11.66 10.87 2.43
CA VAL A 93 -12.67 9.83 2.21
C VAL A 93 -13.88 10.13 3.09
N GLY A 94 -15.08 10.19 2.49
CA GLY A 94 -16.33 10.44 3.22
C GLY A 94 -17.26 11.40 2.49
N LYS A 95 -18.29 11.88 3.19
CA LYS A 95 -19.16 12.96 2.71
C LYS A 95 -18.51 14.32 3.02
N PRO A 96 -18.82 15.36 2.23
CA PRO A 96 -18.43 16.73 2.55
C PRO A 96 -18.74 17.12 4.00
N GLY A 97 -17.73 17.56 4.75
CA GLY A 97 -17.80 17.92 6.17
C GLY A 97 -17.59 16.76 7.16
N THR A 98 -17.31 15.55 6.69
CA THR A 98 -17.05 14.34 7.50
C THR A 98 -15.87 13.52 6.98
N GLU A 99 -15.06 14.14 6.12
CA GLU A 99 -13.96 13.47 5.48
C GLU A 99 -12.89 13.07 6.48
N HIS A 100 -12.28 11.92 6.25
CA HIS A 100 -11.21 11.40 7.08
C HIS A 100 -10.18 10.66 6.22
N THR A 101 -9.00 10.49 6.80
CA THR A 101 -7.97 9.63 6.20
C THR A 101 -8.28 8.18 6.54
N VAL A 102 -8.13 7.31 5.55
CA VAL A 102 -8.22 5.86 5.71
C VAL A 102 -6.92 5.19 5.30
N TYR A 103 -6.58 4.11 5.99
CA TYR A 103 -5.36 3.35 5.78
C TYR A 103 -5.73 1.90 5.47
N CYS A 104 -5.44 1.43 4.26
CA CYS A 104 -5.78 0.07 3.85
C CYS A 104 -4.50 -0.79 3.83
N PRO A 105 -4.21 -1.56 4.90
CA PRO A 105 -3.05 -2.43 4.95
C PRO A 105 -3.25 -3.67 4.06
N THR A 106 -2.23 -4.01 3.28
CA THR A 106 -2.21 -5.16 2.37
C THR A 106 -0.82 -5.78 2.33
N ASP A 107 -0.71 -6.97 1.73
CA ASP A 107 0.54 -7.65 1.38
C ASP A 107 1.60 -7.65 2.50
N PRO A 108 1.32 -8.30 3.65
CA PRO A 108 2.30 -8.39 4.72
C PRO A 108 3.55 -9.14 4.26
N ILE A 109 4.71 -8.58 4.57
CA ILE A 109 6.01 -9.25 4.47
C ILE A 109 6.35 -9.76 5.87
N THR A 110 6.43 -11.08 6.00
CA THR A 110 6.72 -11.79 7.25
C THR A 110 8.20 -12.19 7.31
N PRO A 111 8.85 -12.16 8.48
CA PRO A 111 10.24 -12.60 8.63
C PRO A 111 10.42 -14.07 8.23
N GLY A 112 11.40 -14.35 7.37
CA GLY A 112 11.71 -15.68 6.85
C GLY A 112 10.89 -16.09 5.63
N GLU A 113 9.92 -15.30 5.21
CA GLU A 113 9.10 -15.52 4.01
C GLU A 113 9.32 -14.42 2.96
N GLU A 114 10.30 -13.54 3.20
CA GLU A 114 10.55 -12.42 2.31
C GLU A 114 11.16 -12.84 0.96
N ALA A 115 10.58 -12.31 -0.13
CA ALA A 115 11.22 -12.28 -1.43
C ALA A 115 12.05 -11.01 -1.55
N ARG A 116 13.13 -11.07 -2.34
CA ARG A 116 13.96 -9.88 -2.63
C ARG A 116 13.14 -8.78 -3.33
N THR A 117 12.18 -9.18 -4.17
CA THR A 117 11.31 -8.27 -4.92
C THR A 117 9.92 -8.85 -5.02
N TYR A 118 8.91 -8.01 -4.77
CA TYR A 118 7.50 -8.29 -4.98
C TYR A 118 6.97 -7.41 -6.10
N THR A 119 6.22 -7.99 -7.03
CA THR A 119 5.46 -7.25 -8.04
C THR A 119 4.01 -7.66 -7.94
N THR A 120 3.15 -6.69 -7.65
CA THR A 120 1.72 -6.92 -7.45
C THR A 120 0.92 -5.98 -8.34
N THR A 121 -0.08 -6.52 -9.04
CA THR A 121 -1.10 -5.73 -9.74
C THR A 121 -2.11 -5.21 -8.73
N ARG A 122 -2.35 -3.90 -8.74
CA ARG A 122 -3.33 -3.19 -7.94
C ARG A 122 -4.51 -2.83 -8.81
N ASP A 123 -5.70 -2.94 -8.22
CA ASP A 123 -6.96 -2.54 -8.82
C ASP A 123 -7.50 -1.33 -8.09
N ILE A 124 -7.84 -0.30 -8.85
CA ILE A 124 -8.41 0.96 -8.37
C ILE A 124 -9.68 1.34 -9.13
N HIS A 125 -10.28 0.41 -9.87
CA HIS A 125 -11.45 0.69 -10.71
C HIS A 125 -12.61 1.29 -9.91
N ASP A 126 -12.76 0.87 -8.64
CA ASP A 126 -13.82 1.33 -7.74
C ASP A 126 -13.54 2.72 -7.14
N SER A 127 -12.33 3.25 -7.33
CA SER A 127 -11.94 4.54 -6.80
C SER A 127 -12.36 5.66 -7.74
N PRO A 128 -12.75 6.84 -7.24
CA PRO A 128 -13.11 7.96 -8.10
C PRO A 128 -11.96 8.38 -9.03
N LEU A 129 -12.29 8.88 -10.22
CA LEU A 129 -11.30 9.56 -11.06
C LEU A 129 -10.70 10.75 -10.31
N HIS A 130 -9.41 10.98 -10.53
CA HIS A 130 -8.53 11.95 -9.87
C HIS A 130 -8.33 11.75 -8.36
N SER A 131 -8.85 10.65 -7.79
CA SER A 131 -8.49 10.26 -6.43
C SER A 131 -7.00 9.92 -6.37
N LYS A 132 -6.36 10.30 -5.26
CA LYS A 132 -4.95 10.02 -5.00
C LYS A 132 -4.83 9.09 -3.82
N ARG A 133 -3.85 8.17 -3.91
CA ARG A 133 -3.46 7.33 -2.78
C ARG A 133 -1.96 7.40 -2.59
N ALA A 134 -1.53 7.56 -1.35
CA ALA A 134 -0.14 7.40 -0.96
C ALA A 134 0.10 5.92 -0.61
N LEU A 135 1.14 5.33 -1.17
CA LEU A 135 1.57 3.96 -0.90
C LEU A 135 2.91 3.98 -0.18
N TYR A 136 3.02 3.23 0.91
CA TYR A 136 4.26 3.07 1.68
C TYR A 136 4.20 1.81 2.53
N TYR A 137 5.35 1.27 2.91
CA TYR A 137 5.44 0.16 3.86
C TYR A 137 5.55 0.67 5.28
N LEU A 138 4.73 0.08 6.14
CA LEU A 138 4.68 0.34 7.57
C LEU A 138 5.14 -0.91 8.33
N LYS A 139 6.11 -0.75 9.23
CA LYS A 139 6.53 -1.78 10.16
C LYS A 139 5.61 -1.78 11.37
N VAL A 140 5.13 -2.97 11.70
CA VAL A 140 4.30 -3.22 12.88
C VAL A 140 4.91 -4.36 13.70
N THR A 141 4.91 -4.21 15.01
CA THR A 141 5.14 -5.29 15.98
C THR A 141 3.89 -6.18 16.09
N THR A 142 4.00 -7.32 16.78
CA THR A 142 2.84 -8.21 17.01
C THR A 142 1.68 -7.52 17.74
N ASP A 143 1.96 -6.69 18.74
CA ASP A 143 0.93 -5.97 19.49
C ASP A 143 0.26 -4.88 18.63
N GLU A 144 1.06 -4.15 17.84
CA GLU A 144 0.57 -3.16 16.89
C GLU A 144 -0.21 -3.78 15.73
N GLU A 145 0.19 -4.98 15.28
CA GLU A 145 -0.56 -5.73 14.28
C GLU A 145 -1.96 -6.07 14.80
N GLN A 146 -2.05 -6.55 16.06
CA GLN A 146 -3.35 -6.83 16.67
C GLN A 146 -4.22 -5.57 16.74
N GLU A 147 -3.64 -4.42 17.13
CA GLU A 147 -4.36 -3.14 17.12
C GLU A 147 -4.79 -2.76 15.70
N LEU A 148 -3.89 -2.81 14.71
CA LEU A 148 -4.17 -2.48 13.32
C LEU A 148 -5.34 -3.31 12.78
N LEU A 149 -5.29 -4.63 12.97
CA LEU A 149 -6.32 -5.56 12.49
C LEU A 149 -7.65 -5.39 13.23
N SER A 150 -7.63 -5.07 14.53
CA SER A 150 -8.85 -4.83 15.31
C SER A 150 -9.59 -3.54 14.91
N ASN A 151 -8.89 -2.59 14.30
CA ASN A 151 -9.44 -1.30 13.87
C ASN A 151 -9.88 -1.29 12.40
N LEU A 152 -9.83 -2.44 11.70
CA LEU A 152 -10.28 -2.53 10.32
C LEU A 152 -11.80 -2.44 10.23
N TYR A 153 -12.28 -1.47 9.46
CA TYR A 153 -13.64 -1.42 8.95
C TYR A 153 -13.61 -1.95 7.52
N ASP A 154 -14.13 -3.16 7.35
CA ASP A 154 -13.96 -3.97 6.12
C ASP A 154 -12.48 -4.31 5.85
N THR A 155 -11.78 -3.47 5.08
CA THR A 155 -10.37 -3.67 4.71
C THR A 155 -9.45 -2.50 5.06
N CYS A 156 -10.00 -1.41 5.61
CA CYS A 156 -9.23 -0.20 5.93
C CYS A 156 -9.45 0.23 7.38
N ALA A 157 -8.39 0.73 8.02
CA ALA A 157 -8.42 1.32 9.34
C ALA A 157 -8.53 2.85 9.26
N TRP A 158 -9.15 3.46 10.26
CA TRP A 158 -9.21 4.92 10.40
C TRP A 158 -8.02 5.50 11.16
N LYS A 159 -7.25 4.64 11.84
CA LYS A 159 -6.03 5.00 12.55
C LYS A 159 -4.99 3.91 12.37
N LEU A 160 -3.73 4.31 12.33
CA LEU A 160 -2.60 3.41 12.46
C LEU A 160 -2.20 3.28 13.94
N PRO A 161 -1.58 2.16 14.33
CA PRO A 161 -0.99 2.03 15.67
C PRO A 161 0.05 3.14 15.91
N PRO A 162 0.08 3.75 17.11
CA PRO A 162 0.87 4.96 17.36
C PRO A 162 2.40 4.74 17.30
N GLY A 163 2.88 3.51 17.48
CA GLY A 163 4.31 3.17 17.38
C GLY A 163 4.75 2.65 16.01
N ALA A 164 3.83 2.53 15.06
CA ALA A 164 4.13 1.95 13.76
C ALA A 164 5.04 2.89 12.93
N GLU A 165 6.11 2.33 12.36
CA GLU A 165 7.19 3.08 11.72
C GLU A 165 7.12 2.92 10.19
N THR A 166 7.18 4.01 9.44
CA THR A 166 7.32 3.94 7.97
C THR A 166 8.73 3.48 7.60
N VAL A 167 8.84 2.40 6.83
CA VAL A 167 10.12 1.76 6.48
C VAL A 167 10.43 1.81 4.98
N SER A 168 9.64 2.52 4.18
CA SER A 168 9.89 2.77 2.76
C SER A 168 9.82 4.25 2.40
N ASN A 169 10.26 4.58 1.19
CA ASN A 169 9.77 5.78 0.52
C ASN A 169 8.25 5.74 0.33
N SER A 170 7.63 6.92 0.22
CA SER A 170 6.23 7.06 -0.14
C SER A 170 6.10 7.36 -1.64
N VAL A 171 5.12 6.74 -2.30
CA VAL A 171 4.77 7.04 -3.70
C VAL A 171 3.29 7.37 -3.79
N THR A 172 2.92 8.38 -4.58
CA THR A 172 1.51 8.76 -4.77
C THR A 172 1.05 8.31 -6.15
N VAL A 173 -0.12 7.67 -6.21
CA VAL A 173 -0.76 7.23 -7.46
C VAL A 173 -2.09 7.94 -7.62
N GLU A 174 -2.29 8.62 -8.73
CA GLU A 174 -3.57 9.21 -9.15
C GLU A 174 -4.35 8.26 -10.06
N HIS A 175 -5.64 8.06 -9.79
CA HIS A 175 -6.56 7.40 -10.73
C HIS A 175 -6.89 8.36 -11.88
N GLY A 176 -6.24 8.22 -13.01
CA GLY A 176 -6.26 9.20 -14.08
C GLY A 176 -7.34 9.02 -15.14
N TRP A 177 -7.72 7.78 -15.44
CA TRP A 177 -8.64 7.43 -16.52
C TRP A 177 -9.30 6.07 -16.25
N GLN A 178 -10.38 5.74 -16.96
CA GLN A 178 -11.04 4.43 -16.85
C GLN A 178 -10.27 3.35 -17.61
#